data_AF-A0A956MUI2-F1
#
_entry.id   AF-A0A956MUI2-F1
#
_cell.length_a   1.000
_cell.length_b   1.000
_cell.length_c   1.000
_cell.angle_alpha   90.00
_cell.angle_beta   90.00
_cell.angle_gamma   90.00
#
_symmetry.space_group_name_H-M   'P 1'
#
loop_
_entity.id
_entity.type
_entity.pdbx_description
1 polymer ?
#
loop_
_entity_poly.entity_id
_entity_poly.type
_entity_poly.pdbx_seq_one_letter_code
_entity_poly.pdbx_strand_id
1 'polypeptide(L)' 'MQGFILDFEKPIIDLEKKIKDMQDYAASEGVDLNDEIVRFQEKAQKLQQEIYSKL' A
#
# COMPACT_ATOMS: atom_id res chain seq x y z
N MET A 1 12.19 10.84 -14.71
CA MET A 1 12.30 9.44 -15.18
C MET A 1 10.89 8.87 -15.19
N GLN A 2 10.38 8.43 -16.33
CA GLN A 2 9.09 7.76 -16.41
C GLN A 2 9.28 6.37 -15.78
N GLY A 3 8.70 6.16 -14.59
CA GLY A 3 8.71 4.86 -13.95
C GLY A 3 7.93 3.89 -14.82
N PHE A 4 8.62 2.91 -15.40
CA PHE A 4 7.97 1.75 -15.99
C PHE A 4 7.35 0.98 -14.81
N ILE A 5 6.05 1.15 -14.60
CA ILE A 5 5.29 0.30 -13.70
C ILE A 5 5.31 -1.09 -14.31
N LEU A 6 5.99 -2.02 -13.66
CA LEU A 6 6.01 -3.39 -14.12
C LEU A 6 4.67 -4.04 -13.77
N ASP A 7 4.16 -4.94 -14.60
CA ASP A 7 2.83 -5.54 -14.37
C ASP A 7 2.75 -6.28 -13.02
N PHE A 8 3.89 -6.72 -12.49
CA PHE A 8 4.00 -7.29 -11.16
C PHE A 8 3.94 -6.26 -10.02
N GLU A 9 4.12 -4.97 -10.29
CA GLU A 9 4.02 -3.87 -9.31
C GLU A 9 2.60 -3.32 -9.17
N LYS A 10 1.70 -3.55 -10.14
CA LYS A 10 0.27 -3.20 -10.05
C LYS A 10 -0.39 -3.58 -8.72
N PRO A 11 -0.29 -4.85 -8.23
CA PRO A 11 -0.93 -5.22 -6.97
C PRO A 11 -0.37 -4.48 -5.75
N ILE A 12 0.89 -4.01 -5.80
CA ILE A 12 1.48 -3.19 -4.75
C ILE A 12 0.93 -1.77 -4.81
N ILE A 13 0.91 -1.17 -6.02
CA ILE A 13 0.40 0.19 -6.25
C ILE A 13 -1.07 0.30 -5.85
N ASP A 14 -1.90 -0.69 -6.20
CA ASP A 14 -3.32 -0.71 -5.83
C ASP A 14 -3.50 -0.78 -4.30
N LEU A 15 -2.64 -1.54 -3.62
CA LEU A 15 -2.66 -1.69 -2.16
C LEU A 15 -2.17 -0.42 -1.46
N GLU A 16 -1.10 0.21 -1.95
CA GLU A 16 -0.59 1.49 -1.45
C GLU A 16 -1.62 2.62 -1.64
N LYS A 17 -2.30 2.64 -2.79
CA LYS A 17 -3.37 3.60 -3.05
C LYS A 17 -4.51 3.43 -2.05
N LYS A 18 -4.89 2.19 -1.75
CA LYS A 18 -5.94 1.90 -0.76
C LYS A 18 -5.53 2.30 0.67
N ILE A 19 -4.26 2.13 1.03
CA ILE A 19 -3.70 2.61 2.31
C ILE A 19 -3.78 4.13 2.38
N LYS A 20 -3.41 4.82 1.29
CA LYS A 20 -3.47 6.27 1.21
C LYS A 20 -4.91 6.79 1.34
N ASP A 21 -5.86 6.18 0.64
CA ASP A 21 -7.27 6.54 0.74
C ASP A 21 -7.79 6.35 2.19
N MET A 22 -7.35 5.31 2.90
CA MET A 22 -7.67 5.11 4.31
C MET A 22 -7.03 6.16 5.23
N GLN A 23 -5.79 6.57 4.96
CA GLN A 23 -5.11 7.65 5.70
C GLN A 23 -5.82 9.00 5.49
N ASP A 24 -6.17 9.32 4.25
CA ASP A 24 -6.87 10.55 3.89
C ASP A 24 -8.27 10.58 4.53
N TYR A 25 -8.98 9.45 4.55
CA TYR A 25 -10.26 9.30 5.24
C TYR A 25 -10.12 9.45 6.76
N ALA A 26 -9.14 8.78 7.37
CA ALA A 26 -8.86 8.89 8.80
C ALA A 26 -8.57 10.34 9.22
N ALA A 27 -7.76 11.04 8.43
CA ALA A 27 -7.43 12.44 8.65
C ALA A 27 -8.63 13.37 8.45
N SER A 28 -9.51 13.08 7.49
CA SER A 28 -10.68 13.91 7.17
C SER A 28 -11.80 13.77 8.21
N GLU A 29 -12.08 12.55 8.65
CA GLU A 29 -13.16 12.25 9.61
C GLU A 29 -12.68 12.34 11.07
N GLY A 30 -11.37 12.50 11.30
CA GLY A 30 -10.78 12.53 12.64
C GLY A 30 -10.89 11.19 13.37
N VAL A 31 -10.98 10.09 12.62
CA VAL A 31 -11.09 8.72 13.17
C VAL A 31 -9.70 8.10 13.28
N ASP A 32 -9.45 7.39 14.39
CA ASP A 32 -8.19 6.68 14.58
C ASP A 32 -8.25 5.32 13.87
N LEU A 33 -7.63 5.26 12.69
CA LEU A 33 -7.44 4.03 11.92
C LEU A 33 -5.97 3.61 11.86
N ASN A 34 -5.10 4.16 12.74
CA ASN A 34 -3.66 3.92 12.65
C ASN A 34 -3.31 2.44 12.74
N ASP A 35 -3.93 1.69 13.65
CA ASP A 35 -3.67 0.25 13.80
C ASP A 35 -4.03 -0.56 12.55
N GLU A 36 -5.10 -0.18 11.87
CA GLU A 36 -5.53 -0.83 10.63
C GLU A 36 -4.65 -0.43 9.45
N ILE A 37 -4.27 0.86 9.37
CA ILE A 37 -3.32 1.37 8.38
C ILE A 37 -1.98 0.64 8.52
N VAL A 38 -1.45 0.49 9.74
CA VAL A 38 -0.20 -0.23 10.01
C VAL A 38 -0.30 -1.69 9.56
N ARG A 39 -1.39 -2.39 9.89
CA ARG A 39 -1.62 -3.77 9.43
C ARG A 39 -1.68 -3.89 7.91
N PHE A 40 -2.27 -2.91 7.22
CA PHE A 40 -2.30 -2.90 5.76
C PHE A 40 -0.93 -2.59 5.16
N GLN A 41 -0.15 -1.69 5.76
CA GLN A 41 1.23 -1.39 5.36
C GLN A 41 2.14 -2.61 5.51
N GLU A 42 2.05 -3.36 6.61
CA GLU A 42 2.81 -4.59 6.81
C GLU A 42 2.49 -5.64 5.74
N LYS A 43 1.21 -5.79 5.39
CA LYS A 43 0.79 -6.68 4.28
C LYS A 43 1.34 -6.21 2.93
N ALA A 44 1.36 -4.90 2.68
CA ALA A 44 1.91 -4.33 1.46
C ALA A 44 3.41 -4.57 1.34
N GLN A 45 4.16 -4.35 2.42
CA GLN A 45 5.59 -4.66 2.47
C GLN A 45 5.86 -6.15 2.25
N LYS A 46 5.08 -7.03 2.86
CA LYS A 46 5.25 -8.48 2.66
C LYS A 46 4.98 -8.89 1.21
N LEU A 47 3.90 -8.37 0.62
CA LEU A 47 3.57 -8.63 -0.79
C LEU A 47 4.66 -8.08 -1.72
N GLN A 48 5.18 -6.90 -1.42
CA GLN A 48 6.31 -6.30 -2.12
C GLN A 48 7.54 -7.21 -2.06
N GLN A 49 7.92 -7.68 -0.88
CA GLN A 49 9.04 -8.61 -0.70
C GLN A 49 8.82 -9.93 -1.46
N GLU A 50 7.62 -10.50 -1.41
CA GLU A 50 7.31 -11.75 -2.12
C GLU A 50 7.39 -11.60 -3.65
N ILE A 51 6.98 -10.44 -4.18
CA ILE A 51 7.06 -10.14 -5.61
C ILE A 51 8.51 -9.92 -6.04
N TYR A 52 9.26 -9.10 -5.30
CA TYR A 52 10.66 -8.85 -5.62
C TYR A 52 11.58 -10.07 -5.37
N SER A 53 11.21 -10.97 -4.46
CA SER A 53 11.97 -12.21 -4.20
C SER A 53 11.78 -13.28 -5.28
N LYS A 54 10.82 -13.10 -6.19
CA LYS A 54 10.55 -14.00 -7.32
C LYS A 54 11.15 -13.49 -8.65
N LEU A 55 11.92 -12.40 -8.60
CA LEU A 55 12.65 -11.83 -9.74
C LEU A 55 14.06 -12.43 -9.89
#